data_AF-A0A7K1ERR1-F1
#
_entry.id   AF-A0A7K1ERR1-F1
#
_cell.length_a   1.000
_cell.length_b   1.000
_cell.length_c   1.000
_cell.angle_alpha   90.00
_cell.angle_beta   90.00
_cell.angle_gamma   90.00
#
_symmetry.space_group_name_H-M   'P 1'
#
loop_
_entity.id
_entity.type
_entity.pdbx_description
1 polymer ?
#
loop_
_entity_poly.entity_id
_entity_poly.type
_entity_poly.pdbx_seq_one_letter_code
_entity_poly.pdbx_strand_id
1 'polypeptide(L)'
;MPIRLVTLFAGLGVYGLGVALTVHAGIGIAPWDVLGQGIAVQTGLSFGVSTVIVSVFVLLCWIPLKVKPGLGTVANALFVGLFADLWL
;
A
#
# COMPACT_ATOMS: atom_id res chain seq x y z
N MET A 1 -23.85 -3.64 9.03
CA MET A 1 -22.37 -3.60 9.22
C MET A 1 -21.57 -4.48 8.25
N PRO A 2 -21.95 -5.74 7.89
CA PRO A 2 -21.07 -6.59 7.07
C PRO A 2 -20.87 -6.09 5.63
N ILE A 3 -21.88 -5.43 5.05
CA ILE A 3 -21.81 -4.92 3.67
C ILE A 3 -20.65 -3.91 3.47
N ARG A 4 -20.38 -3.05 4.46
CA ARG A 4 -19.31 -2.03 4.38
C ARG A 4 -17.91 -2.65 4.36
N LEU A 5 -17.71 -3.74 5.11
CA LEU A 5 -16.45 -4.48 5.09
C LEU A 5 -16.23 -5.14 3.72
N VAL A 6 -17.27 -5.78 3.18
CA VAL A 6 -17.19 -6.44 1.87
C VAL A 6 -16.90 -5.43 0.77
N THR A 7 -17.55 -4.25 0.77
CA THR A 7 -17.27 -3.20 -0.22
C THR A 7 -15.86 -2.64 -0.07
N LEU A 8 -15.33 -2.53 1.16
CA LEU A 8 -13.96 -2.10 1.41
C LEU A 8 -12.95 -3.08 0.82
N PHE A 9 -13.09 -4.38 1.11
CA PHE A 9 -12.17 -5.41 0.62
C PHE A 9 -12.28 -5.60 -0.90
N ALA A 10 -13.50 -5.55 -1.46
CA ALA A 10 -13.69 -5.59 -2.91
C ALA A 10 -13.05 -4.37 -3.60
N GLY A 11 -13.22 -3.18 -3.03
CA GLY A 11 -12.59 -1.96 -3.51
C GLY A 11 -11.06 -2.02 -3.45
N LEU A 12 -10.49 -2.55 -2.37
CA LEU A 12 -9.05 -2.76 -2.27
C LEU A 12 -8.53 -3.77 -3.31
N GLY A 13 -9.30 -4.83 -3.60
CA GLY A 13 -8.97 -5.78 -4.65
C GLY A 13 -8.88 -5.12 -6.02
N VAL A 14 -9.89 -4.33 -6.40
CA VAL A 14 -9.91 -3.58 -7.67
C VAL A 14 -8.77 -2.55 -7.73
N TYR A 15 -8.47 -1.89 -6.62
CA TYR A 15 -7.38 -0.93 -6.53
C TYR A 15 -6.02 -1.60 -6.73
N GLY A 16 -5.76 -2.74 -6.05
CA GLY A 16 -4.55 -3.53 -6.22
C GLY A 16 -4.35 -4.01 -7.66
N LEU A 17 -5.44 -4.43 -8.32
CA LEU A 17 -5.45 -4.80 -9.74
C LEU A 17 -5.04 -3.62 -10.64
N GLY A 18 -5.56 -2.42 -10.36
CA GLY A 18 -5.18 -1.19 -11.07
C GLY A 18 -3.70 -0.84 -10.89
N VAL A 19 -3.18 -0.96 -9.67
CA VAL A 19 -1.75 -0.74 -9.38
C VAL A 19 -0.89 -1.76 -10.12
N ALA A 20 -1.24 -3.05 -10.06
CA ALA A 20 -0.51 -4.11 -10.76
C ALA A 20 -0.47 -3.88 -12.28
N LEU A 21 -1.60 -3.52 -12.89
CA LEU A 21 -1.67 -3.17 -14.32
C LEU A 21 -0.80 -1.96 -14.66
N THR A 22 -0.79 -0.94 -13.79
CA THR A 22 0.02 0.28 -14.01
C THR A 22 1.51 -0.02 -13.88
N VAL A 23 1.90 -0.87 -12.93
CA VAL A 23 3.26 -1.38 -12.76
C VAL A 23 3.69 -2.17 -13.99
N HIS A 24 2.86 -3.10 -14.47
CA HIS A 24 3.16 -3.94 -15.64
C HIS A 24 3.21 -3.13 -16.95
N ALA A 25 2.36 -2.12 -17.09
CA ALA A 25 2.30 -1.27 -18.27
C ALA A 25 3.43 -0.22 -18.34
N GLY A 26 4.22 -0.03 -17.26
CA GLY A 26 5.39 0.87 -17.27
C GLY A 26 5.06 2.35 -17.49
N ILE A 27 3.79 2.75 -17.36
CA ILE A 27 3.25 4.10 -17.61
C ILE A 27 3.51 5.09 -16.47
N GLY A 28 4.21 4.66 -15.42
CA GLY A 28 4.50 5.44 -14.22
C GLY A 28 3.46 5.20 -13.13
N ILE A 29 3.95 5.07 -11.90
CA ILE A 29 3.14 4.81 -10.71
C ILE A 29 3.18 6.01 -9.76
N ALA A 30 2.27 6.05 -8.79
CA ALA A 30 2.22 7.14 -7.81
C ALA A 30 3.55 7.25 -7.06
N PRO A 31 3.99 8.45 -6.63
CA PRO A 31 5.27 8.63 -5.94
C PRO A 31 5.46 7.71 -4.71
N TRP A 32 4.34 7.39 -4.05
CA TRP A 32 4.29 6.45 -2.93
C TRP A 32 4.64 5.03 -3.36
N ASP A 33 4.04 4.58 -4.46
CA ASP A 33 4.29 3.27 -5.05
C ASP A 33 5.67 3.21 -5.70
N VAL A 34 6.17 4.31 -6.29
CA VAL A 34 7.55 4.42 -6.81
C VAL A 34 8.57 4.24 -5.70
N LEU A 35 8.33 4.80 -4.51
CA LEU A 35 9.23 4.62 -3.36
C LEU A 35 9.24 3.16 -2.90
N GLY A 36 8.06 2.53 -2.80
CA GLY A 36 7.93 1.10 -2.52
C GLY A 36 8.63 0.23 -3.58
N GLN A 37 8.42 0.53 -4.86
CA GLN A 37 9.04 -0.18 -5.99
C GLN A 37 10.56 -0.01 -6.02
N GLY A 38 11.06 1.20 -5.80
CA GLY A 38 12.49 1.48 -5.76
C GLY A 38 13.18 0.68 -4.66
N ILE A 39 12.59 0.66 -3.46
CA ILE A 39 13.08 -0.16 -2.35
C ILE A 39 13.01 -1.63 -2.71
N ALA A 40 11.91 -2.12 -3.29
CA ALA A 40 11.76 -3.51 -3.71
C ALA A 40 12.85 -3.93 -4.70
N VAL A 41 13.12 -3.11 -5.72
CA VAL A 41 14.17 -3.36 -6.73
C VAL A 41 15.57 -3.36 -6.10
N GLN A 42 15.84 -2.49 -5.14
CA GLN A 42 17.15 -2.41 -4.48
C GLN A 42 17.36 -3.44 -3.37
N THR A 43 16.31 -3.92 -2.72
CA THR A 43 16.40 -4.91 -1.63
C THR A 43 16.06 -6.33 -2.06
N GLY A 44 15.47 -6.53 -3.24
CA GLY A 44 14.97 -7.83 -3.70
C GLY A 44 13.72 -8.30 -2.93
N LEU A 45 13.12 -7.43 -2.11
CA LEU A 45 11.87 -7.70 -1.40
C LEU A 45 10.68 -7.53 -2.34
N SER A 46 9.56 -8.16 -2.00
CA SER A 46 8.31 -7.95 -2.73
C SER A 46 7.85 -6.49 -2.65
N PHE A 47 7.22 -6.01 -3.72
CA PHE A 47 6.65 -4.67 -3.80
C PHE A 47 5.70 -4.37 -2.63
N GLY A 48 4.88 -5.35 -2.23
CA GLY A 48 3.98 -5.20 -1.10
C GLY A 48 4.71 -5.03 0.21
N VAL A 49 5.73 -5.86 0.45
CA VAL A 49 6.55 -5.79 1.68
C VAL A 49 7.25 -4.45 1.79
N SER A 50 7.85 -3.96 0.69
CA SER A 50 8.51 -2.65 0.67
C SER A 50 7.53 -1.50 0.92
N THR A 51 6.32 -1.57 0.36
CA THR A 51 5.28 -0.55 0.58
C THR A 51 4.77 -0.54 2.02
N VAL A 52 4.65 -1.72 2.65
CA VAL A 52 4.30 -1.84 4.07
C VAL A 52 5.40 -1.28 4.97
N ILE A 53 6.67 -1.55 4.68
CA ILE A 53 7.81 -1.01 5.44
C ILE A 53 7.82 0.52 5.39
N VAL A 54 7.68 1.11 4.20
CA VAL A 54 7.57 2.57 4.02
C VAL A 54 6.39 3.12 4.83
N SER A 55 5.24 2.46 4.72
CA SER A 55 4.02 2.85 5.43
C SER A 55 4.20 2.86 6.95
N VAL A 56 4.82 1.82 7.51
CA VAL A 56 5.14 1.74 8.94
C VAL A 56 6.12 2.84 9.33
N PHE A 57 7.15 3.10 8.52
CA PHE A 57 8.13 4.14 8.79
C PHE A 57 7.50 5.54 8.82
N VAL A 58 6.62 5.85 7.86
CA VAL A 58 5.90 7.12 7.83
C VAL A 58 4.96 7.26 9.03
N LEU A 59 4.27 6.18 9.43
CA LEU A 59 3.44 6.15 10.63
C LEU A 59 4.26 6.40 11.91
N LEU A 60 5.47 5.86 12.00
CA LEU A 60 6.39 6.15 13.10
C LEU A 60 6.84 7.62 13.10
N CYS A 61 7.12 8.18 11.92
CA CYS A 61 7.42 9.60 11.76
C CYS A 61 6.25 10.52 12.12
N TRP A 62 5.00 10.03 12.14
CA TRP A 62 3.85 10.82 12.60
C TRP A 62 3.69 10.90 14.12
N ILE A 63 4.30 9.99 14.88
CA ILE A 63 4.30 10.01 16.36
C ILE A 63 4.75 11.39 16.91
N PRO A 64 5.87 11.98 16.46
CA PRO A 64 6.28 13.32 16.92
C PRO A 64 5.37 14.46 16.42
N LEU A 65 4.64 14.27 15.31
CA LEU A 65 3.72 15.28 14.77
C LEU A 65 2.37 15.37 15.52
N LYS A 66 2.11 14.51 16.51
CA LYS A 66 0.86 14.44 17.31
C LYS A 66 -0.42 14.26 16.47
N VAL A 67 -0.30 13.88 15.20
CA VAL A 67 -1.44 13.49 14.36
C VAL A 67 -1.87 12.11 14.83
N LYS A 68 -3.12 11.96 15.28
CA LYS A 68 -3.65 10.66 15.72
C LYS A 68 -3.97 9.81 14.49
N PRO A 69 -3.16 8.80 14.14
CA PRO A 69 -3.52 7.91 13.06
C PRO A 69 -4.75 7.11 13.50
N GLY A 70 -5.81 7.14 12.69
CA GLY A 70 -6.99 6.31 12.94
C GLY A 70 -6.71 4.85 12.61
N LEU A 71 -7.53 3.93 13.15
CA LEU A 71 -7.50 2.50 12.78
C LEU A 71 -7.62 2.29 11.25
N GLY A 72 -8.38 3.14 10.57
CA GLY A 72 -8.51 3.10 9.11
C GLY A 72 -7.22 3.48 8.37
N THR A 73 -6.41 4.39 8.91
CA THR A 73 -5.12 4.78 8.31
C THR A 73 -4.11 3.65 8.43
N VAL A 74 -4.03 3.02 9.60
CA VAL A 74 -3.14 1.87 9.85
C VAL A 74 -3.54 0.69 8.98
N ALA A 75 -4.84 0.39 8.90
CA ALA A 75 -5.35 -0.67 8.03
C ALA A 75 -5.03 -0.38 6.57
N ASN A 76 -5.32 0.82 6.06
CA ASN A 76 -5.05 1.14 4.66
C ASN A 76 -3.56 0.99 4.32
N ALA A 77 -2.68 1.48 5.19
CA ALA A 77 -1.24 1.44 4.96
C ALA A 77 -0.63 0.02 5.02
N LEU A 78 -1.19 -0.87 5.84
CA LEU A 78 -0.79 -2.28 5.92
C LEU A 78 -1.39 -3.14 4.81
N PHE A 79 -2.65 -2.92 4.49
CA PHE A 79 -3.38 -3.78 3.56
C PHE A 79 -3.12 -3.41 2.09
N VAL A 80 -2.92 -2.13 1.74
CA VAL A 80 -2.64 -1.73 0.34
C VAL A 80 -1.44 -2.46 -0.26
N GLY A 81 -0.33 -2.55 0.47
CA GLY A 81 0.85 -3.28 0.01
C GLY A 81 0.58 -4.78 -0.15
N LEU A 82 -0.13 -5.38 0.81
CA LEU A 82 -0.47 -6.81 0.78
C LEU A 82 -1.40 -7.17 -0.38
N PHE A 83 -2.40 -6.32 -0.66
CA PHE A 83 -3.31 -6.53 -1.79
C PHE A 83 -2.64 -6.26 -3.13
N ALA A 84 -1.72 -5.28 -3.22
CA ALA A 84 -0.94 -5.06 -4.44
C ALA A 84 -0.06 -6.28 -4.78
N ASP A 85 0.57 -6.89 -3.76
CA ASP A 85 1.39 -8.09 -3.92
C ASP A 85 0.58 -9.34 -4.32
N LEU A 86 -0.65 -9.44 -3.83
CA LEU A 86 -1.57 -10.52 -4.22
C LEU A 86 -1.94 -10.51 -5.72
N TRP A 87 -1.75 -9.38 -6.41
CA TRP A 87 -2.09 -9.20 -7.82
C TRP A 87 -0.86 -9.04 -8.74
N LEU A 88 0.35 -8.95 -8.18
CA LEU A 88 1.64 -8.83 -8.88
C LEU A 88 2.28 -10.19 -9.13
#